data_AF-A0A7W0J9D1-F1
#
_entry.id   AF-A0A7W0J9D1-F1
#
_cell.length_a   1.000
_cell.length_b   1.000
_cell.length_c   1.000
_cell.angle_alpha   90.00
_cell.angle_beta   90.00
_cell.angle_gamma   90.00
#
_symmetry.space_group_name_H-M   'P 1'
#
loop_
_entity.id
_entity.type
_entity.pdbx_description
1 polymer ?
#
loop_
_entity_poly.entity_id
_entity_poly.type
_entity_poly.pdbx_seq_one_letter_code
_entity_poly.pdbx_strand_id
1 'polypeptide(L)'
;MEPALAKAAAAGVLRHEQADVLSGWIDALVAAGLVRVSADQYRTLGLTTAGREVMHGRAEPSQLAAPSRTPRASWRGPHGMARWRGSGGDW
;
A
#
# COMPACT_ATOMS: atom_id res chain seq x y z
N MET A 1 18.33 16.13 7.24
CA MET A 1 17.87 14.84 6.69
C MET A 1 19.05 13.89 6.81
N GLU A 2 18.98 12.88 7.69
CA GLU A 2 20.11 11.98 7.96
C GLU A 2 20.46 11.17 6.70
N PRO A 3 21.63 11.37 6.08
CA PRO A 3 22.00 10.76 4.80
C PRO A 3 22.16 9.23 4.88
N ALA A 4 22.17 8.65 6.08
CA ALA A 4 22.31 7.22 6.31
C ALA A 4 21.06 6.42 5.88
N LEU A 5 19.86 6.92 6.14
CA LEU A 5 18.61 6.21 5.84
C LEU A 5 18.31 6.13 4.35
N ALA A 6 18.62 7.20 3.60
CA ALA A 6 18.45 7.22 2.14
C ALA A 6 19.33 6.20 1.41
N LYS A 7 20.39 5.70 2.06
CA LYS A 7 21.30 4.68 1.54
C LYS A 7 20.96 3.26 1.97
N ALA A 8 19.95 3.06 2.82
CA ALA A 8 19.53 1.73 3.21
C ALA A 8 19.06 0.94 1.97
N ALA A 9 19.42 -0.34 1.89
CA ALA A 9 19.05 -1.18 0.73
C ALA A 9 17.53 -1.27 0.48
N ALA A 10 16.73 -1.09 1.54
CA ALA A 10 15.27 -1.07 1.46
C ALA A 10 14.69 0.29 1.00
N ALA A 11 15.49 1.36 1.00
CA ALA A 11 15.02 2.70 0.65
C ALA A 11 14.57 2.75 -0.81
N GLY A 12 13.32 3.19 -1.04
CA GLY A 12 12.77 3.37 -2.38
C GLY A 12 12.38 2.08 -3.12
N VAL A 13 12.54 0.90 -2.51
CA VAL A 13 12.11 -0.39 -3.10
C VAL A 13 10.61 -0.37 -3.42
N LEU A 14 9.81 0.18 -2.51
CA LEU A 14 8.36 0.26 -2.65
C LEU A 14 7.86 1.65 -3.12
N ARG A 15 8.70 2.46 -3.77
CA ARG A 15 8.34 3.83 -4.19
C ARG A 15 7.15 3.92 -5.18
N HIS A 16 6.80 2.80 -5.79
CA HIS A 16 5.71 2.68 -6.76
C HIS A 16 4.39 2.26 -6.10
N GLU A 17 4.44 1.85 -4.83
CA GLU A 17 3.25 1.48 -4.08
C GLU A 17 2.55 2.73 -3.51
N GLN A 18 1.23 2.64 -3.45
CA GLN A 18 0.41 3.69 -2.84
C GLN A 18 0.49 3.61 -1.31
N ALA A 19 0.38 4.75 -0.65
CA ALA A 19 0.43 4.82 0.82
C ALA A 19 -0.60 3.88 1.47
N ASP A 20 -1.81 3.80 0.93
CA ASP A 20 -2.88 2.94 1.46
C ASP A 20 -2.55 1.45 1.36
N VAL A 21 -1.85 1.04 0.30
CA VAL A 21 -1.39 -0.35 0.14
C VAL A 21 -0.30 -0.66 1.18
N LEU A 22 0.61 0.29 1.43
CA LEU A 22 1.64 0.15 2.46
C LEU A 22 1.03 0.09 3.86
N SER A 23 0.04 0.95 4.14
CA SER A 23 -0.73 0.91 5.40
C SER A 23 -1.44 -0.43 5.59
N GLY A 24 -2.09 -0.95 4.54
CA GLY A 24 -2.74 -2.27 4.59
C GLY A 24 -1.76 -3.42 4.87
N TRP A 25 -0.54 -3.35 4.33
CA TRP A 25 0.50 -4.32 4.68
C TRP A 25 0.96 -4.20 6.13
N ILE A 26 1.11 -2.98 6.66
CA ILE A 26 1.45 -2.76 8.07
C ILE A 26 0.34 -3.33 8.97
N ASP A 27 -0.92 -3.07 8.64
CA ASP A 27 -2.07 -3.61 9.39
C ASP A 27 -2.12 -5.14 9.34
N ALA A 28 -1.86 -5.75 8.17
CA ALA A 28 -1.78 -7.20 8.04
C ALA A 28 -0.64 -7.80 8.88
N LEU A 29 0.52 -7.14 8.93
CA LEU A 29 1.66 -7.57 9.75
C LEU A 29 1.35 -7.46 11.26
N VAL A 30 0.59 -6.45 11.67
CA VAL A 30 0.11 -6.30 13.06
C VAL A 30 -0.92 -7.36 13.39
N ALA A 31 -1.91 -7.58 12.52
CA ALA A 31 -2.95 -8.59 12.70
C ALA A 31 -2.39 -10.02 12.76
N ALA A 32 -1.33 -10.30 11.99
CA ALA A 32 -0.60 -11.57 12.02
C ALA A 32 0.36 -11.70 13.23
N GLY A 33 0.45 -10.70 14.11
CA GLY A 33 1.32 -10.73 15.28
C GLY A 33 2.82 -10.66 14.98
N LEU A 34 3.21 -10.23 13.77
CA LEU A 34 4.61 -10.11 13.34
C LEU A 34 5.20 -8.76 13.74
N VAL A 35 4.36 -7.72 13.80
CA VAL A 35 4.72 -6.37 14.24
C VAL A 35 3.88 -5.97 15.45
N ARG A 36 4.51 -5.32 16.42
CA ARG A 36 3.84 -4.62 17.53
C ARG A 36 3.90 -3.11 17.32
N VAL A 37 2.83 -2.42 17.71
CA VAL A 37 2.76 -0.96 17.76
C VAL A 37 2.93 -0.52 19.21
N SER A 38 3.84 0.42 19.48
CA SER A 38 3.94 1.00 20.82
C SER A 38 2.70 1.83 21.15
N ALA A 39 2.26 1.77 22.40
CA ALA A 39 1.14 2.55 22.92
C ALA A 39 1.56 3.90 23.53
N ASP A 40 2.85 4.24 23.49
CA ASP A 40 3.37 5.50 24.04
C ASP A 40 3.12 6.72 23.12
N GLN A 41 3.52 7.91 23.59
CA GLN A 41 3.32 9.19 22.90
C GLN A 41 4.03 9.27 21.53
N TYR A 42 5.04 8.42 21.29
CA TYR A 42 5.78 8.28 20.05
C TYR A 42 5.55 6.88 19.49
N ARG A 43 4.41 6.69 18.80
CA ARG A 43 4.07 5.39 18.21
C ARG A 43 5.20 4.88 17.31
N THR A 44 5.81 3.79 17.74
CA THR A 44 6.84 3.06 16.99
C THR A 44 6.33 1.69 16.56
N LEU A 45 6.90 1.17 15.47
CA LEU A 45 6.72 -0.21 15.04
C LEU A 45 7.92 -1.04 15.49
N GLY A 46 7.67 -2.23 16.03
CA GLY A 46 8.72 -3.17 16.41
C GLY A 46 8.42 -4.59 15.98
N LEU A 47 9.44 -5.37 15.65
CA LEU A 47 9.26 -6.79 15.36
C LEU A 47 9.03 -7.60 16.64
N THR A 48 8.07 -8.51 16.59
CA THR A 48 7.91 -9.57 17.58
C THR A 48 8.99 -10.64 17.39
N THR A 49 9.06 -11.63 18.29
CA THR A 49 9.95 -12.79 18.08
C THR A 49 9.59 -13.54 16.80
N ALA A 50 8.29 -13.80 16.58
CA ALA A 50 7.81 -14.44 15.34
C ALA A 50 8.15 -13.59 14.10
N GLY A 51 7.96 -12.27 14.16
CA GLY A 51 8.34 -11.36 13.08
C GLY A 51 9.83 -11.41 12.73
N ARG A 52 10.71 -11.56 13.72
CA ARG A 52 12.16 -11.76 13.49
C ARG A 52 12.45 -13.09 12.79
N GLU A 53 11.80 -14.18 13.20
CA GLU A 53 11.99 -15.48 12.55
C GLU A 53 11.57 -15.43 11.07
N VAL A 54 10.44 -14.80 10.76
CA VAL A 54 9.98 -14.59 9.38
C VAL A 54 10.97 -13.70 8.60
N MET A 55 11.40 -12.56 9.17
CA MET A 55 12.34 -11.65 8.51
C MET A 55 13.68 -12.32 8.18
N HIS A 56 14.15 -13.25 9.03
CA HIS A 56 15.38 -14.00 8.81
C HIS A 56 15.19 -15.24 7.90
N GLY A 57 13.99 -15.48 7.38
CA GLY A 57 13.68 -16.65 6.55
C GLY A 57 13.69 -17.97 7.33
N ARG A 58 13.53 -17.92 8.65
CA ARG A 58 13.47 -19.09 9.54
C ARG A 58 12.05 -19.61 9.77
N ALA A 59 11.04 -18.84 9.37
CA ALA A 59 9.63 -19.21 9.45
C ALA A 59 8.85 -18.64 8.26
N GLU A 60 7.78 -19.33 7.86
CA GLU A 60 6.86 -18.88 6.81
C GLU A 60 5.78 -17.95 7.41
N PRO A 61 5.39 -16.87 6.70
CA PRO A 61 4.33 -15.94 7.13
C PRO A 61 2.93 -16.51 6.83
N SER A 62 2.58 -17.64 7.45
CA SER A 62 1.38 -18.45 7.13
C SER A 62 0.02 -17.76 7.34
N GLN A 63 -0.02 -16.59 7.98
CA GLN A 63 -1.24 -15.84 8.26
C GLN A 63 -1.27 -14.45 7.61
N LEU A 64 -0.32 -14.13 6.74
CA LEU A 64 -0.24 -12.81 6.13
C LEU A 64 -1.18 -12.69 4.93
N ALA A 65 -2.33 -12.04 5.13
CA ALA A 65 -3.26 -11.73 4.05
C ALA A 65 -2.79 -10.49 3.28
N ALA A 66 -2.70 -10.59 1.96
CA ALA A 66 -2.32 -9.46 1.11
C ALA A 66 -3.45 -8.41 1.07
N PRO A 67 -3.15 -7.11 1.22
CA PRO A 67 -4.13 -6.05 1.08
C PRO A 67 -4.63 -5.94 -0.36
N SER A 68 -5.91 -5.59 -0.52
CA SER A 68 -6.51 -5.38 -1.83
C SER A 68 -5.90 -4.16 -2.53
N ARG A 69 -5.38 -4.36 -3.74
CA ARG A 69 -4.92 -3.25 -4.59
C ARG A 69 -6.13 -2.65 -5.30
N THR A 70 -6.62 -1.51 -4.85
CA THR A 70 -7.62 -0.77 -5.63
C THR A 70 -6.95 -0.25 -6.90
N PRO A 71 -7.44 -0.60 -8.11
CA PRO A 71 -6.91 -0.05 -9.35
C PRO A 71 -7.01 1.47 -9.29
N ARG A 72 -5.94 2.17 -9.66
CA ARG A 72 -5.98 3.62 -9.83
C ARG A 72 -7.10 3.92 -10.81
N ALA A 73 -8.19 4.53 -10.34
CA ALA A 73 -9.25 4.98 -11.22
C ALA A 73 -8.59 5.93 -12.24
N SER A 74 -8.43 5.47 -13.48
CA SER A 74 -8.08 6.37 -14.56
C SER A 74 -9.33 7.21 -14.80
N TRP A 75 -9.37 8.37 -14.16
CA TRP A 75 -10.34 9.40 -14.46
C TRP A 75 -10.18 9.76 -15.95
N ARG A 76 -10.92 9.08 -16.83
CA ARG A 76 -11.23 9.59 -18.16
C ARG A 76 -12.37 10.58 -17.97
N GLY A 77 -12.01 11.86 -17.83
CA GLY A 77 -12.99 12.94 -17.76
C GLY A 77 -13.94 12.94 -18.96
N PRO A 78 -15.04 13.71 -18.91
CA PRO A 78 -16.21 13.60 -19.79
C PRO A 78 -16.03 14.20 -21.20
N HIS A 79 -15.02 13.79 -21.95
CA HIS A 79 -14.68 14.36 -23.28
C HIS A 79 -15.12 13.45 -24.44
N GLY A 80 -15.84 12.36 -24.14
CA GLY A 80 -16.19 11.31 -25.10
C GLY A 80 -17.64 11.31 -25.59
N MET A 81 -18.42 12.37 -25.36
CA MET A 81 -19.78 12.50 -25.90
C MET A 81 -19.95 13.82 -26.65
N ALA A 82 -19.31 13.90 -27.82
CA ALA A 82 -19.73 14.82 -28.86
C ALA A 82 -19.91 14.01 -30.14
N ARG A 83 -21.14 13.52 -30.34
CA ARG A 83 -21.86 13.43 -31.63
C ARG A 83 -23.07 12.51 -31.49
N TRP A 84 -24.07 12.95 -30.73
CA TRP A 84 -25.44 12.54 -31.02
C TRP A 84 -25.95 13.46 -32.13
N ARG A 85 -26.23 12.83 -33.28
CA ARG A 85 -26.72 13.42 -34.52
C ARG A 85 -28.22 13.67 -34.35
N GLY A 86 -28.62 14.92 -34.15
CA GLY A 86 -30.00 15.34 -34.29
C GLY A 86 -30.33 15.48 -35.77
N SER A 87 -31.01 14.48 -36.32
CA SER A 87 -31.81 14.62 -37.54
C SER A 87 -33.16 15.24 -37.17
N GLY A 88 -33.59 16.24 -37.95
CA GLY A 88 -34.88 16.92 -37.86
C GLY A 88 -34.64 18.40 -38.18
N GLY A 89 -35.13 19.00 -39.26
CA GLY A 89 -36.28 18.70 -40.09
C GLY A 89 -37.07 20.00 -40.15
N ASP A 90 -36.94 20.76 -41.23
CA ASP A 90 -37.71 21.98 -41.45
C ASP A 90 -38.28 21.97 -42.87
N TRP A 91 -39.57 22.26 -42.94
CA TRP A 91 -40.41 22.42 -44.13
C TRP A 91 -40.22 23.80 -44.73
#